data_AF-A0A842QDH6-F1
#
_entry.id   AF-A0A842QDH6-F1
#
_cell.length_a   1.000
_cell.length_b   1.000
_cell.length_c   1.000
_cell.angle_alpha   90.00
_cell.angle_beta   90.00
_cell.angle_gamma   90.00
#
_symmetry.space_group_name_H-M   'P 1'
#
loop_
_entity.id
_entity.type
_entity.pdbx_description
1 polymer ?
#
loop_
_entity_poly.entity_id
_entity_poly.type
_entity_poly.pdbx_seq_one_letter_code
_entity_poly.pdbx_strand_id
1 'polypeptide(L)'
;MYREIDQIFENRSAFNGTLYLCKSERHSPADPSGYEGRYNGQGTNAYYLADSPRACWYEILGYNPNANYSDYSMWTVQVSGTFIDVGAIEGTKYVEPKENGGWKPTQELSRKLRDESVLGFRYASRAAIQKHSDGTCFCVYQKCLHLGANDFSPIEWEPDI
;
A
#
# COMPACT_ATOMS: atom_id res chain seq x y z
N MET A 1 -28.55 10.28 5.71
CA MET A 1 -27.46 9.61 6.46
C MET A 1 -26.54 9.02 5.40
N TYR A 2 -25.36 9.60 5.17
CA TYR A 2 -24.40 9.05 4.20
C TYR A 2 -23.86 7.71 4.71
N ARG A 3 -23.57 6.76 3.82
CA ARG A 3 -22.89 5.52 4.23
C ARG A 3 -21.46 5.88 4.61
N GLU A 4 -20.90 5.27 5.65
CA GLU A 4 -19.52 5.49 6.15
C GLU A 4 -18.46 5.44 5.02
N ILE A 5 -18.66 4.58 4.02
CA ILE A 5 -17.81 4.48 2.82
C ILE A 5 -17.82 5.77 1.98
N ASP A 6 -18.94 6.49 1.92
CA ASP A 6 -19.05 7.73 1.17
C ASP A 6 -18.15 8.82 1.78
N GLN A 7 -18.11 8.92 3.11
CA GLN A 7 -17.26 9.86 3.83
C GLN A 7 -15.76 9.58 3.62
N ILE A 8 -15.36 8.30 3.56
CA ILE A 8 -13.96 7.94 3.26
C ILE A 8 -13.56 8.47 1.88
N PHE A 9 -14.44 8.39 0.89
CA PHE A 9 -14.16 8.79 -0.49
C PHE A 9 -14.20 10.31 -0.73
N GLU A 10 -14.70 11.08 0.25
CA GLU A 10 -14.57 12.54 0.28
C GLU A 10 -13.15 12.97 0.67
N ASN A 11 -12.41 12.14 1.42
CA ASN A 11 -11.03 12.41 1.84
C ASN A 11 -10.03 12.10 0.73
N ARG A 12 -9.85 13.05 -0.18
CA ARG A 12 -8.91 12.97 -1.30
C ARG A 12 -7.60 13.68 -0.96
N SER A 13 -6.49 12.97 -1.11
CA SER A 13 -5.15 13.50 -0.85
C SER A 13 -4.34 13.47 -2.14
N ALA A 14 -3.88 14.64 -2.60
CA ALA A 14 -2.93 14.73 -3.70
C ALA A 14 -1.54 14.31 -3.20
N PHE A 15 -0.83 13.54 -4.01
CA PHE A 15 0.53 13.10 -3.75
C PHE A 15 1.39 13.32 -4.99
N ASN A 16 2.60 13.81 -4.79
CA ASN A 16 3.63 13.91 -5.81
C ASN A 16 4.99 13.67 -5.16
N GLY A 17 5.64 12.56 -5.49
CA GLY A 17 6.94 12.24 -4.93
C GLY A 17 7.40 10.80 -5.19
N THR A 18 8.53 10.47 -4.56
CA THR A 18 9.11 9.14 -4.59
C THR A 18 8.42 8.23 -3.58
N LEU A 19 8.07 7.02 -4.03
CA LEU A 19 7.63 5.92 -3.17
C LEU A 19 8.59 4.73 -3.32
N TYR A 20 8.53 3.84 -2.35
CA TYR A 20 9.41 2.69 -2.23
C TYR A 20 8.61 1.40 -2.39
N LEU A 21 9.21 0.42 -3.07
CA LEU A 21 8.72 -0.93 -3.21
C LEU A 21 9.76 -1.89 -2.63
N CYS A 22 9.33 -2.80 -1.75
CA CYS A 22 10.16 -3.88 -1.25
C CYS A 22 9.53 -5.22 -1.58
N LYS A 23 10.29 -6.11 -2.23
CA LYS A 23 9.85 -7.46 -2.62
C LYS A 23 11.01 -8.43 -2.54
N SER A 24 10.68 -9.71 -2.40
CA SER A 24 11.69 -10.77 -2.53
C SER A 24 12.34 -10.70 -3.92
N GLU A 25 13.64 -10.97 -3.99
CA GLU A 25 14.43 -10.95 -5.23
C GLU A 25 13.91 -11.90 -6.32
N ARG A 26 13.06 -12.87 -5.94
CA ARG A 26 12.41 -13.80 -6.86
C ARG A 26 11.32 -13.16 -7.73
N HIS A 27 10.93 -11.92 -7.43
CA HIS A 27 9.84 -11.23 -8.12
C HIS A 27 10.34 -9.97 -8.84
N SER A 28 9.81 -9.71 -10.03
CA SER A 28 10.09 -8.48 -10.75
C SER A 28 9.41 -7.28 -10.06
N PRO A 29 10.05 -6.09 -10.03
CA PRO A 29 9.38 -4.88 -9.58
C PRO A 29 8.17 -4.54 -10.46
N ALA A 30 8.16 -4.97 -11.73
CA ALA A 30 7.06 -4.77 -12.68
C ALA A 30 5.83 -5.66 -12.44
N ASP A 31 5.91 -6.64 -11.55
CA ASP A 31 4.81 -7.57 -11.29
C ASP A 31 3.96 -7.06 -10.11
N PRO A 32 2.80 -6.41 -10.32
CA PRO A 32 1.95 -6.01 -9.21
C PRO A 32 1.47 -7.23 -8.39
N SER A 33 1.05 -7.00 -7.15
CA SER A 33 0.42 -8.06 -6.36
C SER A 33 -0.85 -8.55 -7.06
N GLY A 34 -0.83 -9.80 -7.52
CA GLY A 34 -2.00 -10.50 -8.05
C GLY A 34 -2.85 -11.18 -6.97
N TYR A 35 -2.38 -11.20 -5.72
CA TYR A 35 -3.09 -11.79 -4.58
C TYR A 35 -3.98 -10.76 -3.89
N GLU A 36 -5.05 -11.25 -3.24
CA GLU A 36 -5.91 -10.44 -2.38
C GLU A 36 -5.13 -9.91 -1.17
N GLY A 37 -4.95 -8.61 -1.12
CA GLY A 37 -4.39 -7.88 0.01
C GLY A 37 -5.46 -7.07 0.74
N ARG A 38 -5.00 -6.21 1.65
CA ARG A 38 -5.90 -5.39 2.47
C ARG A 38 -6.77 -4.48 1.61
N TYR A 39 -6.19 -3.78 0.64
CA TYR A 39 -6.88 -2.77 -0.14
C TYR A 39 -7.01 -3.14 -1.61
N ASN A 40 -6.91 -4.42 -1.98
CA ASN A 40 -7.22 -4.90 -3.33
C ASN A 40 -8.04 -6.19 -3.23
N GLY A 41 -9.24 -6.19 -3.82
CA GLY A 41 -10.08 -7.38 -3.93
C GLY A 41 -9.60 -8.37 -4.99
N GLN A 42 -10.25 -9.52 -5.06
CA GLN A 42 -9.92 -10.58 -6.02
C GLN A 42 -9.79 -10.04 -7.46
N GLY A 43 -8.75 -10.47 -8.17
CA GLY A 43 -8.50 -10.08 -9.57
C GLY A 43 -8.05 -8.63 -9.75
N THR A 44 -7.69 -7.92 -8.68
CA THR A 44 -7.21 -6.54 -8.75
C THR A 44 -5.70 -6.49 -8.56
N ASN A 45 -4.99 -6.15 -9.63
CA ASN A 45 -3.54 -5.95 -9.60
C ASN A 45 -3.20 -4.59 -8.97
N ALA A 46 -2.43 -4.62 -7.89
CA ALA A 46 -2.01 -3.42 -7.19
C ALA A 46 -0.56 -3.48 -6.69
N TYR A 47 0.09 -2.32 -6.58
CA TYR A 47 1.36 -2.15 -5.89
C TYR A 47 1.13 -1.66 -4.47
N TYR A 48 1.80 -2.29 -3.52
CA TYR A 48 1.89 -1.81 -2.15
C TYR A 48 3.25 -1.11 -2.01
N LEU A 49 3.19 0.20 -1.85
CA LEU A 49 4.36 1.08 -1.75
C LEU A 49 4.36 1.79 -0.40
N ALA A 50 5.51 2.33 0.00
CA ALA A 50 5.61 3.18 1.19
C ALA A 50 6.35 4.49 0.90
N ASP A 51 6.21 5.47 1.79
CA ASP A 51 6.90 6.76 1.73
C ASP A 51 8.37 6.71 2.17
N SER A 52 8.82 5.58 2.74
CA SER A 52 10.21 5.36 3.14
C SER A 52 10.65 3.89 3.01
N PRO A 53 11.96 3.63 2.86
CA PRO A 53 12.53 2.27 2.93
C PRO A 53 12.13 1.54 4.21
N ARG A 54 12.17 2.26 5.33
CA ARG A 54 11.88 1.72 6.66
C ARG A 54 10.44 1.25 6.79
N ALA A 55 9.48 2.07 6.34
CA ALA A 55 8.06 1.70 6.34
C ALA A 55 7.80 0.48 5.44
N CYS A 56 8.44 0.41 4.27
CA CYS A 56 8.39 -0.79 3.41
C CYS A 56 8.87 -2.04 4.16
N TRP A 57 10.02 -1.96 4.83
CA TRP A 57 10.58 -3.10 5.55
C TRP A 57 9.71 -3.53 6.73
N TYR A 58 9.12 -2.58 7.47
CA TYR A 58 8.21 -2.92 8.54
C TYR A 58 6.94 -3.61 8.05
N GLU A 59 6.38 -3.24 6.89
CA GLU A 59 5.26 -4.00 6.31
C GLU A 59 5.67 -5.44 5.93
N ILE A 60 6.90 -5.65 5.45
CA ILE A 60 7.45 -7.00 5.23
C ILE A 60 7.53 -7.78 6.55
N LEU A 61 8.10 -7.19 7.61
CA LEU A 61 8.17 -7.84 8.93
C LEU A 61 6.80 -8.07 9.56
N GLY A 62 5.84 -7.18 9.32
CA GLY A 62 4.46 -7.33 9.76
C GLY A 62 3.75 -8.52 9.09
N TYR A 63 4.13 -8.82 7.84
CA TYR A 63 3.63 -9.99 7.10
C TYR A 63 4.42 -11.27 7.40
N ASN A 64 5.75 -11.18 7.46
CA ASN A 64 6.68 -12.27 7.73
C ASN A 64 7.70 -11.83 8.79
N PRO A 65 7.45 -12.09 10.08
CA PRO A 65 8.33 -11.67 11.18
C PRO A 65 9.75 -12.24 11.14
N ASN A 66 9.97 -13.31 10.38
CA ASN A 66 11.26 -13.97 10.22
C ASN A 66 11.95 -13.62 8.88
N ALA A 67 11.48 -12.59 8.17
CA ALA A 67 12.10 -12.16 6.92
C ALA A 67 13.55 -11.73 7.14
N ASN A 68 14.45 -12.19 6.28
CA ASN A 68 15.84 -11.73 6.23
C ASN A 68 15.96 -10.68 5.13
N TYR A 69 16.50 -9.49 5.44
CA TYR A 69 16.57 -8.39 4.47
C TYR A 69 17.38 -8.73 3.22
N SER A 70 18.39 -9.60 3.34
CA SER A 70 19.20 -10.08 2.21
C SER A 70 18.42 -10.89 1.16
N ASP A 71 17.21 -11.36 1.47
CA ASP A 71 16.34 -12.06 0.51
C ASP A 71 15.42 -11.09 -0.27
N TYR A 72 15.57 -9.78 -0.05
CA TYR A 72 14.69 -8.73 -0.54
C TYR A 72 15.48 -7.61 -1.23
N SER A 73 14.91 -7.14 -2.33
CA SER A 73 15.38 -5.96 -3.06
C SER A 73 14.41 -4.80 -2.84
N MET A 74 14.94 -3.58 -2.98
CA MET A 74 14.17 -2.35 -2.84
C MET A 74 14.34 -1.45 -4.06
N TRP A 75 13.25 -0.81 -4.45
CA TRP A 75 13.20 0.11 -5.58
C TRP A 75 12.47 1.38 -5.21
N THR A 76 12.82 2.47 -5.88
CA THR A 76 12.06 3.72 -5.90
C THR A 76 11.21 3.81 -7.16
N VAL A 77 10.05 4.48 -7.05
CA VAL A 77 9.18 4.84 -8.17
C VAL A 77 8.63 6.25 -7.97
N GLN A 78 8.58 7.06 -9.03
CA GLN A 78 7.94 8.37 -9.00
C GLN A 78 6.44 8.21 -9.19
N VAL A 79 5.64 8.79 -8.29
CA VAL A 79 4.18 8.71 -8.36
C VAL A 79 3.60 10.11 -8.19
N SER A 80 2.70 10.48 -9.12
CA SER A 80 1.93 11.72 -9.06
C SER A 80 0.46 11.43 -9.33
N GLY A 81 -0.41 11.84 -8.40
CA GLY A 81 -1.84 11.68 -8.55
C GLY A 81 -2.60 11.84 -7.24
N THR A 82 -3.87 11.44 -7.25
CA THR A 82 -4.77 11.57 -6.10
C THR A 82 -5.05 10.19 -5.50
N PHE A 83 -5.09 10.11 -4.18
CA PHE A 83 -5.43 8.94 -3.41
C PHE A 83 -6.65 9.20 -2.52
N ILE A 84 -7.38 8.14 -2.20
CA ILE A 84 -8.33 8.16 -1.07
C ILE A 84 -7.53 7.93 0.21
N ASP A 85 -7.59 8.87 1.14
CA ASP A 85 -6.97 8.74 2.45
C ASP A 85 -7.90 7.98 3.40
N VAL A 86 -7.58 6.69 3.60
CA VAL A 86 -8.34 5.82 4.51
C VAL A 86 -7.92 6.06 5.96
N GLY A 87 -6.71 6.58 6.18
CA GLY A 87 -6.18 6.90 7.52
C GLY A 87 -6.87 8.10 8.17
N ALA A 88 -7.52 8.96 7.39
CA ALA A 88 -8.26 10.13 7.87
C ALA A 88 -9.44 9.79 8.80
N ILE A 89 -9.88 8.53 8.87
CA ILE A 89 -10.95 8.09 9.78
C ILE A 89 -10.40 7.01 10.72
N GLU A 90 -9.62 7.46 11.70
CA GLU A 90 -9.18 6.61 12.81
C GLU A 90 -10.37 6.00 13.55
N GLY A 91 -10.28 4.72 13.91
CA GLY A 91 -11.35 3.98 14.60
C GLY A 91 -12.39 3.35 13.68
N THR A 92 -12.18 3.33 12.36
CA THR A 92 -13.05 2.58 11.44
C THR A 92 -12.57 1.16 11.21
N LYS A 93 -13.52 0.27 10.90
CA LYS A 93 -13.24 -1.12 10.48
C LYS A 93 -12.35 -1.25 9.23
N TYR A 94 -12.08 -0.15 8.52
CA TYR A 94 -11.25 -0.13 7.30
C TYR A 94 -9.75 0.12 7.58
N VAL A 95 -9.40 0.42 8.83
CA VAL A 95 -8.01 0.61 9.28
C VAL A 95 -7.58 -0.43 10.33
N GLU A 96 -8.47 -1.38 10.65
CA GLU A 96 -8.27 -2.45 11.61
C GLU A 96 -7.46 -3.62 11.02
N PRO A 97 -6.72 -4.39 11.86
CA PRO A 97 -6.00 -5.57 11.42
C PRO A 97 -6.94 -6.66 10.90
N LYS A 98 -6.37 -7.69 10.27
CA LYS A 98 -7.13 -8.82 9.72
C LYS A 98 -7.85 -9.56 10.85
N GLU A 99 -9.16 -9.37 10.97
CA GLU A 99 -9.98 -10.18 11.88
C GLU A 99 -10.40 -11.51 11.24
N ASN A 100 -11.06 -12.39 12.02
CA ASN A 100 -11.54 -13.73 11.66
C ASN A 100 -12.51 -13.80 10.44
N GLY A 101 -12.68 -12.70 9.69
CA GLY A 101 -13.42 -12.60 8.43
C GLY A 101 -12.58 -12.17 7.21
N GLY A 102 -11.26 -11.97 7.36
CA GLY A 102 -10.36 -11.54 6.29
C GLY A 102 -10.45 -10.04 5.98
N TRP A 103 -10.02 -9.64 4.78
CA TRP A 103 -9.99 -8.23 4.34
C TRP A 103 -11.34 -7.72 3.80
N LYS A 104 -12.45 -8.38 4.14
CA LYS A 104 -13.77 -8.10 3.53
C LYS A 104 -14.19 -6.61 3.61
N PRO A 105 -14.08 -5.91 4.77
CA PRO A 105 -14.47 -4.50 4.83
C PRO A 105 -13.65 -3.63 3.89
N THR A 106 -12.33 -3.78 3.89
CA THR A 106 -11.43 -2.98 3.04
C THR A 106 -11.54 -3.34 1.56
N GLN A 107 -11.98 -4.56 1.22
CA GLN A 107 -12.33 -4.93 -0.15
C GLN A 107 -13.60 -4.25 -0.66
N GLU A 108 -14.54 -3.83 0.20
CA GLU A 108 -15.68 -3.01 -0.24
C GLU A 108 -15.22 -1.65 -0.77
N LEU A 109 -14.20 -1.06 -0.15
CA LEU A 109 -13.56 0.15 -0.67
C LEU A 109 -13.00 -0.09 -2.08
N SER A 110 -12.30 -1.22 -2.30
CA SER A 110 -11.73 -1.55 -3.63
C SER A 110 -12.79 -1.65 -4.75
N ARG A 111 -14.01 -2.09 -4.41
CA ARG A 111 -15.12 -2.16 -5.38
C ARG A 111 -15.59 -0.77 -5.76
N LYS A 112 -15.79 0.12 -4.78
CA LYS A 112 -16.21 1.50 -5.03
C LYS A 112 -15.15 2.31 -5.78
N LEU A 113 -13.87 2.06 -5.52
CA LEU A 113 -12.76 2.67 -6.25
C LEU A 113 -12.79 2.35 -7.75
N ARG A 114 -13.60 1.40 -8.22
CA ARG A 114 -13.78 1.15 -9.67
C ARG A 114 -14.40 2.31 -10.41
N ASP A 115 -15.18 3.11 -9.72
CA ASP A 115 -15.91 4.23 -10.30
C ASP A 115 -15.18 5.57 -10.08
N GLU A 116 -13.95 5.53 -9.55
CA GLU A 116 -13.14 6.70 -9.21
C GLU A 116 -11.96 6.90 -10.17
N SER A 117 -11.57 8.16 -10.37
CA SER A 117 -10.38 8.56 -11.15
C SER A 117 -9.10 8.67 -10.33
N VAL A 118 -9.09 8.10 -9.12
CA VAL A 118 -7.94 8.13 -8.19
C VAL A 118 -7.02 6.93 -8.40
N LEU A 119 -5.76 7.05 -7.98
CA LEU A 119 -4.74 6.01 -8.14
C LEU A 119 -4.95 4.81 -7.21
N GLY A 120 -5.63 5.03 -6.08
CA GLY A 120 -5.80 4.01 -5.06
C GLY A 120 -5.97 4.60 -3.66
N PHE A 121 -5.40 3.92 -2.67
CA PHE A 121 -5.53 4.27 -1.26
C PHE A 121 -4.21 4.71 -0.65
N ARG A 122 -4.27 5.69 0.25
CA ARG A 122 -3.21 6.08 1.19
C ARG A 122 -3.65 5.71 2.60
N TYR A 123 -2.74 5.17 3.41
CA TYR A 123 -3.02 4.78 4.79
C TYR A 123 -1.75 4.77 5.66
N ALA A 124 -1.88 4.92 6.97
CA ALA A 124 -0.76 4.80 7.89
C ALA A 124 -0.27 3.35 7.99
N SER A 125 1.05 3.13 8.00
CA SER A 125 1.66 1.82 8.25
C SER A 125 1.45 1.42 9.71
N ARG A 126 0.64 0.37 9.91
CA ARG A 126 0.44 -0.18 11.26
C ARG A 126 1.70 -0.88 11.78
N ALA A 127 2.46 -1.50 10.89
CA ALA A 127 3.70 -2.18 11.27
C ALA A 127 4.76 -1.17 11.74
N ALA A 128 4.89 -0.03 11.06
CA ALA A 128 5.78 1.04 11.50
C ALA A 128 5.39 1.60 12.87
N ILE A 129 4.09 1.87 13.09
CA ILE A 129 3.58 2.37 14.38
C ILE A 129 3.90 1.39 15.52
N GLN A 130 3.74 0.09 15.30
CA GLN A 130 4.08 -0.95 16.29
C GLN A 130 5.58 -1.03 16.61
N LYS A 131 6.43 -0.52 15.70
CA LYS A 131 7.88 -0.41 15.86
C LYS A 131 8.31 0.99 16.31
N HIS A 132 7.37 1.82 16.78
CA HIS A 132 7.62 3.19 17.21
C HIS A 132 8.22 4.09 16.11
N SER A 133 7.83 3.84 14.86
CA SER A 133 8.18 4.63 13.68
C SER A 133 6.92 5.19 13.03
N ASP A 134 7.09 6.28 12.29
CA ASP A 134 6.09 6.75 11.32
C ASP A 134 6.25 6.04 9.97
N GLY A 135 5.23 6.18 9.12
CA GLY A 135 5.24 5.63 7.78
C GLY A 135 3.85 5.66 7.14
N THR A 136 3.82 6.06 5.87
CA THR A 136 2.62 6.05 5.03
C THR A 136 2.77 4.97 3.97
N CYS A 137 1.74 4.16 3.80
CA CYS A 137 1.63 3.17 2.75
C CYS A 137 0.60 3.59 1.70
N PHE A 138 0.82 3.08 0.49
CA PHE A 138 0.01 3.37 -0.69
C PHE A 138 -0.33 2.05 -1.37
N CYS A 139 -1.61 1.84 -1.67
CA CYS A 139 -2.06 0.78 -2.56
C CYS A 139 -2.39 1.42 -3.91
N VAL A 140 -1.50 1.29 -4.89
CA VAL A 140 -1.62 1.87 -6.24
C VAL A 140 -2.17 0.83 -7.21
N TYR A 141 -3.25 1.15 -7.91
CA TYR A 141 -3.93 0.19 -8.78
C TYR A 141 -3.35 0.23 -10.20
N GLN A 142 -2.93 -0.92 -10.73
CA GLN A 142 -2.26 -1.00 -12.05
C GLN A 142 -3.16 -0.53 -13.20
N LYS A 143 -4.48 -0.63 -13.05
CA LYS A 143 -5.45 -0.12 -14.04
C LYS A 143 -5.49 1.41 -14.11
N CYS A 144 -5.08 2.10 -13.04
CA CYS A 144 -5.15 3.56 -12.93
C CYS A 144 -3.80 4.20 -13.27
N LEU A 145 -2.70 3.54 -12.86
CA LEU A 145 -1.33 3.93 -13.20
C LEU A 145 -0.60 2.68 -13.66
N HIS A 146 -0.29 2.61 -14.95
CA HIS A 146 0.48 1.51 -15.49
C HIS A 146 1.96 1.72 -15.16
N LEU A 147 2.47 0.95 -14.19
CA LEU A 147 3.90 0.92 -13.87
C LEU A 147 4.51 -0.34 -14.49
N GLY A 148 5.50 -0.13 -15.36
CA GLY A 148 6.35 -1.15 -15.94
C GLY A 148 7.75 -1.17 -15.32
N ALA A 149 8.62 -2.06 -15.79
CA ALA A 149 9.94 -2.27 -15.19
C ALA A 149 10.82 -1.00 -15.16
N ASN A 150 10.72 -0.15 -16.19
CA ASN A 150 11.53 1.06 -16.33
C ASN A 150 11.11 2.19 -15.39
N ASP A 151 9.94 2.09 -14.74
CA ASP A 151 9.48 3.09 -13.77
C ASP A 151 10.13 2.90 -12.40
N PHE A 152 10.81 1.76 -12.19
CA PHE A 152 11.47 1.40 -10.95
C PHE A 152 12.98 1.53 -11.06
N SER A 153 13.59 2.24 -10.11
CA SER A 153 15.05 2.34 -9.96
C SER A 153 15.49 1.60 -8.71
N PRO A 154 16.45 0.65 -8.80
CA PRO A 154 16.95 -0.05 -7.62
C PRO A 154 17.70 0.91 -6.70
N ILE A 155 17.65 0.66 -5.41
CA ILE A 155 18.43 1.40 -4.41
C ILE A 155 19.23 0.44 -3.53
N GLU A 156 20.42 0.87 -3.12
CA GLU A 156 21.10 0.25 -1.99
C GLU A 156 20.35 0.59 -0.71
N TRP A 157 20.10 -0.41 0.11
CA TRP A 157 19.36 -0.25 1.36
C TRP A 157 19.81 -1.29 2.37
N GLU A 158 19.76 -0.92 3.64
CA GLU A 158 19.90 -1.82 4.78
C GLU A 158 18.94 -1.32 5.87
N PRO A 159 18.23 -2.19 6.59
CA PRO A 159 17.40 -1.73 7.70
C PRO A 159 18.29 -1.20 8.82
N ASP A 160 18.01 0.01 9.32
CA ASP A 160 18.55 0.48 10.59
C ASP A 160 17.90 -0.34 11.72
N ILE A 161 18.58 -1.42 12.13
CA ILE A 161 18.16 -2.35 13.19
C ILE A 161 18.38 -1.72 14.57
#